data_AF-A0A3D1YIA7-F1
#
_entry.id   AF-A0A3D1YIA7-F1
#
_cell.length_a   1.000
_cell.length_b   1.000
_cell.length_c   1.000
_cell.angle_alpha   90.00
_cell.angle_beta   90.00
_cell.angle_gamma   90.00
#
_symmetry.space_group_name_H-M   'P 1'
#
loop_
_entity.id
_entity.type
_entity.pdbx_description
1 polymer ?
#
loop_
_entity_poly.entity_id
_entity_poly.type
_entity_poly.pdbx_seq_one_letter_code
_entity_poly.pdbx_strand_id
1 'polypeptide(L)' 'MVSRKYFGTDGIRGRVGDAPVTPDFMLKLGWATGK' A
#
# COMPACT_ATOMS: atom_id res chain seq x y z
N MET A 1 -17.61 9.76 4.23
CA MET A 1 -16.67 8.75 4.76
C MET A 1 -15.48 8.71 3.83
N VAL A 2 -14.27 9.02 4.30
CA VAL A 2 -13.07 8.99 3.46
C VAL A 2 -12.80 7.53 3.08
N SER A 3 -12.94 7.19 1.80
CA SER A 3 -12.56 5.87 1.29
C SER A 3 -11.06 5.67 1.56
N ARG A 4 -10.70 4.58 2.26
CA ARG A 4 -9.30 4.20 2.43
C ARG A 4 -8.77 3.77 1.07
N LYS A 5 -8.04 4.67 0.39
CA LYS A 5 -7.57 4.52 -1.00
C LYS A 5 -6.83 3.20 -1.29
N TYR A 6 -6.11 2.66 -0.30
CA TYR A 6 -5.27 1.46 -0.48
C TYR A 6 -5.63 0.30 0.46
N PHE A 7 -6.34 0.54 1.56
CA PHE A 7 -6.59 -0.47 2.59
C PHE A 7 -8.06 -0.90 2.61
N GLY A 8 -8.36 -2.00 1.91
CA GLY A 8 -9.63 -2.72 2.01
C GLY A 8 -9.59 -3.85 3.04
N THR A 9 -10.53 -4.80 2.96
CA THR A 9 -10.60 -5.98 3.85
C THR A 9 -9.29 -6.79 3.85
N ASP A 10 -8.75 -7.02 2.65
CA ASP A 10 -7.52 -7.81 2.45
C ASP A 10 -6.27 -6.92 2.30
N GLY A 11 -6.33 -5.67 2.79
CA GLY A 11 -5.24 -4.71 2.68
C GLY A 11 -4.99 -4.25 1.24
N ILE A 12 -3.70 -4.14 0.87
CA ILE A 12 -3.24 -3.66 -0.43
C ILE A 12 -3.09 -4.85 -1.39
N ARG A 13 -3.71 -4.77 -2.57
CA ARG A 13 -3.67 -5.85 -3.59
C ARG A 13 -3.31 -5.32 -4.96
N GLY A 14 -2.75 -6.19 -5.79
CA GLY A 14 -2.33 -5.91 -7.16
C GLY A 14 -1.27 -6.89 -7.65
N ARG A 15 -0.86 -6.75 -8.91
CA ARG A 15 0.24 -7.52 -9.48
C ARG A 15 1.58 -6.92 -9.02
N VAL A 16 2.53 -7.77 -8.65
CA VAL A 16 3.89 -7.33 -8.29
C VAL A 16 4.53 -6.60 -9.46
N GLY A 17 5.04 -5.40 -9.21
CA GLY A 17 5.63 -4.53 -10.21
C GLY A 17 4.69 -3.44 -10.73
N ASP A 18 3.37 -3.60 -10.55
CA ASP A 18 2.37 -2.59 -10.87
C ASP A 18 1.97 -1.82 -9.61
N ALA A 19 1.68 -0.52 -9.74
CA ALA A 19 1.21 0.26 -8.61
C ALA A 19 -0.14 -0.28 -8.07
N PRO A 20 -0.35 -0.39 -6.74
CA PRO A 20 0.55 0.02 -5.65
C PRO A 20 1.54 -1.07 -5.17
N VAL A 21 1.60 -2.25 -5.78
CA VAL A 21 2.46 -3.37 -5.35
C VAL A 21 3.87 -3.26 -5.96
N THR A 22 4.55 -2.15 -5.65
CA THR A 22 5.94 -1.89 -6.05
C THR A 22 6.87 -1.80 -4.84
N PRO A 23 8.17 -2.14 -4.98
CA PRO A 23 9.13 -2.04 -3.87
C PRO A 23 9.23 -0.63 -3.28
N ASP A 24 9.26 0.41 -4.13
CA ASP A 24 9.35 1.80 -3.69
C ASP A 24 8.14 2.21 -2.83
N PHE A 25 6.93 1.81 -3.25
CA PHE A 25 5.71 2.09 -2.49
C PHE A 25 5.73 1.37 -1.13
N MET A 26 6.10 0.08 -1.10
CA MET A 26 6.12 -0.71 0.12
C MET A 26 7.19 -0.23 1.12
N LEU A 27 8.37 0.19 0.64
CA LEU A 27 9.40 0.78 1.49
C LEU A 27 8.91 2.07 2.14
N LYS A 28 8.34 2.99 1.35
CA LYS A 28 7.77 4.25 1.87
C LYS A 28 6.64 3.99 2.85
N LEU A 29 5.78 3.01 2.57
CA LEU A 29 4.71 2.61 3.47
C LEU A 29 5.27 2.11 4.80
N GLY A 30 6.27 1.20 4.77
CA GLY A 30 6.92 0.66 5.96
C GLY A 30 7.49 1.76 6.87
N TRP A 31 8.19 2.73 6.29
CA TRP A 31 8.69 3.91 7.01
C TRP A 31 7.57 4.75 7.64
N ALA A 32 6.47 4.95 6.91
CA ALA A 32 5.33 5.73 7.42
C ALA A 32 4.59 5.00 8.56
N THR A 33 4.52 3.67 8.52
CA THR A 33 3.85 2.86 9.57
C THR A 33 4.72 2.57 10.79
N GLY A 34 6.05 2.65 10.64
CA GLY A 34 7.00 2.37 11.72
C GLY A 34 7.37 3.58 12.59
N LYS A 35 6.86 4.76 12.25
CA LYS A 35 6.95 5.97 13.06
C LYS A 35 5.69 6.11 13.92
#